data_AF-A0A381TD38-F1
#
_entry.id   AF-A0A381TD38-F1
#
_cell.length_a   1.000
_cell.length_b   1.000
_cell.length_c   1.000
_cell.angle_alpha   90.00
_cell.angle_beta   90.00
_cell.angle_gamma   90.00
#
_symmetry.space_group_name_H-M   'P 1'
#
loop_
_entity.id
_entity.type
_entity.pdbx_description
1 polymer ?
#
loop_
_entity_poly.entity_id
_entity_poly.type
_entity_poly.pdbx_seq_one_letter_code
_entity_poly.pdbx_strand_id
1 'polypeptide(L)'
;MLTQAQNQIIYLMFLNGLLFLGLNFIAYSIVFPGPKGSKRIGYMFISCGLLAYLVQQIYQGMIALDYPQENVSGLILSGLVIPVFFVSIFYYRIKRNRIEKEQQSKIKGSND
;
A
#
# COMPACT_ATOMS: atom_id res chain seq x y z
N MET A 1 30.71 9.59 8.70
CA MET A 1 29.90 8.55 9.38
C MET A 1 28.54 9.17 9.67
N LEU A 2 27.43 8.54 9.30
CA LEU A 2 26.10 9.08 9.58
C LEU A 2 25.84 9.08 11.08
N THR A 3 25.17 10.12 11.58
CA THR A 3 24.71 10.16 12.98
C THR A 3 23.62 9.13 13.21
N GLN A 4 23.43 8.71 14.46
CA GLN A 4 22.38 7.75 14.83
C GLN A 4 20.99 8.23 14.36
N ALA A 5 20.69 9.52 14.53
CA ALA A 5 19.46 10.14 14.06
C ALA A 5 19.30 10.06 12.53
N GLN A 6 20.36 10.32 11.76
CA GLN A 6 20.32 10.21 10.30
C GLN A 6 20.04 8.77 9.83
N ASN A 7 20.65 7.77 10.48
CA ASN A 7 20.38 6.36 10.18
C ASN A 7 18.93 6.00 10.47
N GLN A 8 18.36 6.52 11.56
CA GLN A 8 16.96 6.31 11.93
C GLN A 8 16.00 6.94 10.92
N ILE A 9 16.30 8.15 10.44
CA ILE A 9 15.50 8.81 9.40
C ILE A 9 15.52 8.01 8.10
N ILE A 10 16.70 7.54 7.67
CA ILE A 10 16.83 6.71 6.46
C ILE A 10 16.04 5.40 6.62
N TYR A 11 16.12 4.77 7.79
CA TYR A 11 15.35 3.57 8.11
C TYR A 11 13.84 3.83 8.03
N LEU A 12 13.35 4.93 8.61
CA LEU A 12 11.94 5.33 8.52
C LEU A 12 11.51 5.63 7.08
N MET A 13 12.33 6.30 6.27
CA MET A 13 12.04 6.51 4.85
C MET A 13 11.90 5.19 4.09
N PHE A 14 12.80 4.24 4.35
CA PHE A 14 12.74 2.90 3.77
C PHE A 14 11.46 2.15 4.18
N LEU A 15 11.12 2.16 5.47
CA LEU A 15 9.89 1.52 5.97
C LEU A 15 8.63 2.14 5.37
N ASN A 16 8.59 3.47 5.20
CA ASN A 16 7.47 4.15 4.54
C ASN A 16 7.33 3.71 3.07
N GLY A 17 8.43 3.52 2.35
CA GLY A 17 8.43 2.99 0.99
C GLY A 17 7.89 1.56 0.90
N LEU A 18 8.29 0.68 1.83
CA LEU A 18 7.75 -0.68 1.94
C LEU A 18 6.25 -0.67 2.26
N LEU A 19 5.82 0.24 3.15
CA LEU A 19 4.41 0.38 3.49
C LEU A 19 3.58 0.80 2.28
N PHE A 20 4.08 1.77 1.50
CA PHE A 20 3.44 2.20 0.25
C PHE A 20 3.28 1.04 -0.73
N LEU A 21 4.36 0.28 -0.96
CA LEU A 21 4.35 -0.85 -1.88
C LEU A 21 3.35 -1.94 -1.43
N GLY A 22 3.32 -2.26 -0.14
CA GLY A 22 2.40 -3.24 0.42
C GLY A 22 0.93 -2.81 0.30
N LEU A 23 0.61 -1.56 0.65
CA LEU A 23 -0.75 -1.02 0.52
C LEU A 23 -1.21 -1.01 -0.95
N ASN A 24 -0.31 -0.67 -1.85
CA ASN A 24 -0.57 -0.69 -3.28
C ASN A 24 -0.87 -2.13 -3.78
N PHE A 25 -0.10 -3.11 -3.34
CA PHE A 25 -0.32 -4.53 -3.66
C PHE A 25 -1.67 -5.04 -3.14
N ILE A 26 -2.06 -4.64 -1.92
CA ILE A 26 -3.37 -4.97 -1.34
C ILE A 26 -4.48 -4.37 -2.20
N ALA A 27 -4.40 -3.08 -2.52
CA ALA A 27 -5.40 -2.40 -3.35
C ALA A 27 -5.54 -3.06 -4.73
N TYR A 28 -4.42 -3.42 -5.36
CA TYR A 28 -4.42 -4.15 -6.62
C TYR A 28 -5.11 -5.52 -6.50
N SER A 29 -4.79 -6.28 -5.46
CA SER A 29 -5.34 -7.61 -5.23
C SER A 29 -6.84 -7.59 -4.95
N ILE A 30 -7.35 -6.53 -4.31
CA ILE A 30 -8.79 -6.29 -4.11
C ILE A 30 -9.48 -6.00 -5.44
N VAL A 31 -8.90 -5.14 -6.28
CA VAL A 31 -9.55 -4.70 -7.53
C VAL A 31 -9.48 -5.77 -8.62
N PHE A 32 -8.40 -6.54 -8.67
CA PHE A 32 -8.20 -7.64 -9.62
C PHE A 32 -8.11 -8.98 -8.88
N PRO A 33 -9.24 -9.47 -8.34
CA PRO A 33 -9.29 -10.80 -7.74
C PRO A 33 -8.91 -11.81 -8.82
N GLY A 34 -7.86 -12.61 -8.55
CA GLY A 34 -7.42 -13.63 -9.50
C GLY A 34 -8.53 -14.66 -9.80
N PRO A 35 -8.40 -15.45 -10.88
CA PRO A 35 -9.37 -16.49 -11.22
C PRO A 35 -9.60 -17.47 -10.05
N LYS A 36 -10.78 -18.14 -10.02
CA LYS A 36 -11.15 -19.11 -8.98
C LYS A 36 -10.02 -20.15 -8.82
N GLY A 37 -9.34 -20.13 -7.66
CA GLY A 37 -8.12 -20.92 -7.38
C GLY A 37 -6.84 -20.10 -7.16
N SER A 38 -6.88 -18.79 -7.33
CA SER A 38 -5.71 -17.93 -7.12
C SER A 38 -5.32 -17.81 -5.65
N LYS A 39 -4.07 -18.13 -5.32
CA LYS A 39 -3.45 -17.91 -3.99
C LYS A 39 -3.30 -16.43 -3.63
N ARG A 40 -3.69 -15.48 -4.50
CA ARG A 40 -3.58 -14.02 -4.28
C ARG A 40 -4.26 -13.53 -3.02
N ILE A 41 -5.42 -14.10 -2.65
CA ILE A 41 -6.09 -13.74 -1.39
C ILE A 41 -5.22 -14.13 -0.19
N GLY A 42 -4.60 -15.32 -0.24
CA GLY A 42 -3.64 -15.75 0.79
C GLY A 42 -2.43 -14.81 0.88
N TYR A 43 -1.85 -14.43 -0.25
CA TYR A 43 -0.75 -13.46 -0.27
C TYR A 43 -1.18 -12.09 0.26
N MET A 44 -2.40 -11.63 -0.04
CA MET A 44 -2.95 -10.40 0.50
C MET A 44 -3.05 -10.45 2.04
N PHE A 45 -3.52 -11.56 2.62
CA PHE A 45 -3.55 -11.73 4.08
C PHE A 45 -2.16 -11.70 4.71
N ILE A 46 -1.19 -12.38 4.10
CA ILE A 46 0.21 -12.36 4.56
C ILE A 46 0.76 -10.93 4.47
N SER A 47 0.49 -10.21 3.38
CA SER A 47 0.87 -8.81 3.22
C SER A 47 0.24 -7.90 4.28
N CYS A 48 -1.02 -8.10 4.65
CA CYS A 48 -1.66 -7.36 5.74
C CYS A 48 -0.93 -7.55 7.08
N GLY A 49 -0.58 -8.80 7.43
CA GLY A 49 0.17 -9.09 8.66
C GLY A 49 1.55 -8.43 8.65
N LEU A 50 2.26 -8.51 7.51
CA LEU A 50 3.57 -7.88 7.34
C LEU A 50 3.50 -6.35 7.42
N LEU A 51 2.44 -5.75 6.87
CA LEU A 51 2.18 -4.31 6.98
C LEU A 51 1.87 -3.87 8.40
N ALA A 52 1.09 -4.64 9.17
CA ALA A 52 0.84 -4.36 10.58
C ALA A 52 2.16 -4.33 11.37
N TYR A 53 3.05 -5.29 11.10
CA TYR A 53 4.39 -5.30 11.69
C TYR A 53 5.23 -4.09 11.25
N LEU A 54 5.18 -3.69 9.97
CA LEU A 54 5.87 -2.50 9.48
C LEU A 54 5.37 -1.21 10.15
N VAL A 55 4.06 -1.04 10.34
CA VAL A 55 3.48 0.10 11.07
C VAL A 55 4.05 0.16 12.48
N GLN A 56 4.18 -0.99 13.15
CA GLN A 56 4.74 -1.05 14.49
C GLN A 56 6.23 -0.66 14.51
N GLN A 57 7.01 -1.06 13.50
CA GLN A 57 8.41 -0.63 13.35
C GLN A 57 8.54 0.88 13.09
N ILE A 58 7.66 1.45 12.28
CA ILE A 58 7.62 2.91 12.05
C ILE A 58 7.28 3.64 13.35
N TYR A 59 6.28 3.16 14.10
CA TYR A 59 5.89 3.72 15.38
C TYR A 59 7.07 3.75 16.38
N GLN A 60 7.78 2.62 16.53
CA GLN A 60 8.95 2.55 17.41
C GLN A 60 10.10 3.45 16.92
N GLY A 61 10.34 3.50 15.60
CA GLY A 61 11.36 4.38 15.02
C GLY A 61 11.07 5.86 15.22
N MET A 62 9.79 6.27 15.20
CA MET A 62 9.37 7.64 15.49
C MET A 62 9.51 7.98 16.98
N ILE A 63 9.14 7.08 17.89
CA ILE A 63 9.35 7.27 19.33
C ILE A 63 10.84 7.46 19.63
N ALA A 64 11.69 6.67 19.00
CA ALA A 64 13.13 6.75 19.20
C ALA A 64 13.78 8.01 18.57
N LEU A 65 13.00 8.84 17.86
CA LEU A 65 13.36 10.19 17.42
C LEU A 65 12.67 11.28 18.28
N ASP A 66 12.21 10.93 19.48
CA ASP A 66 11.53 11.81 20.45
C ASP A 66 10.22 12.43 19.92
N TYR A 67 9.52 11.78 18.98
CA TYR A 67 8.17 12.22 18.60
C TYR A 67 7.15 11.97 19.73
N PRO A 68 6.20 12.89 19.95
CA PRO A 68 5.17 12.75 20.98
C PRO A 68 4.24 11.56 20.70
N GLN A 69 4.30 10.53 21.56
CA GLN A 69 3.61 9.24 21.40
C GLN A 69 2.13 9.36 21.09
N GLU A 70 1.45 10.32 21.74
CA GLU A 70 0.03 10.63 21.57
C GLU A 70 -0.36 10.99 20.12
N ASN A 71 0.57 11.53 19.33
CA ASN A 71 0.30 11.97 17.96
C ASN A 71 0.84 11.00 16.89
N VAL A 72 1.75 10.08 17.25
CA VAL A 72 2.44 9.21 16.28
C VAL A 72 1.46 8.29 15.54
N SER A 73 0.56 7.61 16.25
CA SER A 73 -0.40 6.70 15.62
C SER A 73 -1.35 7.45 14.69
N GLY A 74 -1.84 8.62 15.12
CA GLY A 74 -2.66 9.50 14.30
C GLY A 74 -1.93 9.90 13.02
N LEU A 75 -0.67 10.34 13.15
CA LEU A 75 0.15 10.80 12.02
C LEU A 75 0.46 9.68 11.02
N ILE A 76 0.79 8.46 11.49
CA ILE A 76 1.03 7.32 10.59
C ILE A 76 -0.25 6.95 9.83
N LEU A 77 -1.39 6.88 10.54
CA LEU A 77 -2.67 6.49 9.96
C LEU A 77 -3.20 7.56 8.99
N SER A 78 -3.27 8.81 9.42
CA SER A 78 -3.82 9.91 8.61
C SER A 78 -2.85 10.42 7.55
N GLY A 79 -1.54 10.34 7.81
CA GLY A 79 -0.51 10.87 6.92
C GLY A 79 -0.11 9.91 5.80
N LEU A 80 -0.11 8.60 6.06
CA LEU A 80 0.36 7.61 5.08
C LEU A 80 -0.66 6.53 4.79
N VAL A 81 -1.14 5.81 5.81
CA VAL A 81 -1.91 4.58 5.61
C VAL A 81 -3.23 4.85 4.88
N ILE A 82 -4.05 5.77 5.38
CA ILE A 82 -5.37 6.08 4.84
C ILE A 82 -5.25 6.69 3.43
N PRO A 83 -4.47 7.77 3.20
CA PRO A 83 -4.38 8.37 1.86
C PRO A 83 -3.87 7.37 0.82
N VAL A 84 -2.79 6.64 1.11
CA VAL A 84 -2.19 5.70 0.16
C VAL A 84 -3.16 4.57 -0.17
N PHE A 85 -3.88 4.04 0.82
CA PHE A 85 -4.84 2.96 0.60
C PHE A 85 -6.00 3.39 -0.32
N PHE A 86 -6.63 4.53 -0.03
CA PHE A 86 -7.76 5.03 -0.82
C PHE A 86 -7.34 5.46 -2.22
N VAL A 87 -6.22 6.18 -2.35
CA VAL A 87 -5.67 6.59 -3.66
C VAL A 87 -5.34 5.35 -4.50
N SER A 88 -4.71 4.33 -3.92
CA SER A 88 -4.38 3.09 -4.64
C SER A 88 -5.63 2.35 -5.10
N ILE A 89 -6.65 2.23 -4.24
CA ILE A 89 -7.93 1.59 -4.62
C ILE A 89 -8.58 2.35 -5.76
N PHE A 90 -8.67 3.68 -5.65
CA PHE A 90 -9.33 4.51 -6.66
C PHE A 90 -8.60 4.44 -8.00
N TYR A 91 -7.26 4.52 -7.97
CA TYR A 91 -6.41 4.34 -9.14
C TYR A 91 -6.66 3.00 -9.84
N TYR A 92 -6.64 1.90 -9.09
CA TYR A 92 -6.85 0.57 -9.67
C TYR A 92 -8.28 0.38 -10.17
N ARG A 93 -9.30 0.94 -9.50
CA ARG A 93 -10.68 0.91 -9.98
C ARG A 93 -10.84 1.63 -11.32
N ILE A 94 -10.25 2.83 -11.47
CA ILE A 94 -10.25 3.55 -12.75
C ILE A 94 -9.53 2.72 -13.81
N LYS A 95 -8.36 2.16 -13.48
CA LYS A 95 -7.59 1.32 -14.41
C LYS A 95 -8.39 0.12 -14.88
N ARG A 96 -9.09 -0.57 -13.97
CA ARG A 96 -9.97 -1.70 -14.30
C ARG A 96 -11.08 -1.28 -15.27
N ASN A 97 -11.77 -0.18 -14.97
CA ASN A 97 -12.83 0.34 -15.83
C ASN A 97 -12.31 0.72 -17.24
N ARG A 98 -11.08 1.21 -17.36
CA ARG A 98 -10.45 1.49 -18.68
C ARG A 98 -10.19 0.19 -19.45
N ILE A 99 -9.61 -0.82 -18.81
CA ILE A 99 -9.32 -2.12 -19.44
C ILE A 99 -10.61 -2.80 -19.91
N GLU A 100 -11.67 -2.77 -19.11
CA GLU A 100 -12.98 -3.34 -19.48
C GLU A 100 -13.60 -2.61 -20.68
N LYS A 101 -13.49 -1.27 -20.75
CA LYS A 101 -13.95 -0.48 -21.90
C LYS A 101 -13.14 -0.76 -23.18
N GLU A 102 -11.82 -0.87 -23.07
CA GLU A 102 -10.94 -1.19 -24.21
C GLU A 102 -11.19 -2.60 -24.77
N GLN A 103 -11.50 -3.57 -23.90
CA GLN A 103 -11.90 -4.91 -24.33
C GLN A 103 -13.25 -4.89 -25.05
N GLN A 104 -14.25 -4.16 -24.55
CA GLN A 104 -15.55 -4.03 -25.21
C GLN A 104 -15.45 -3.34 -26.57
N SER A 105 -14.63 -2.30 -26.72
CA SER A 105 -14.41 -1.64 -28.02
C SER A 105 -13.71 -2.54 -29.03
N LYS A 106 -12.75 -3.37 -28.60
CA LYS A 106 -12.08 -4.34 -29.48
C LYS A 106 -13.02 -5.44 -29.97
N ILE A 107 -13.91 -5.95 -29.11
CA ILE A 107 -14.90 -6.96 -29.51
C ILE A 107 -15.89 -6.38 -30.52
N LYS A 108 -16.30 -5.12 -30.34
CA LYS A 108 -17.22 -4.45 -31.28
C LYS A 108 -16.61 -4.21 -32.66
N GLY A 109 -15.36 -3.75 -32.74
CA GLY A 109 -14.68 -3.49 -34.03
C GLY A 109 -14.13 -4.72 -34.75
N SER A 110 -14.24 -5.92 -34.18
CA SER A 110 -13.89 -7.19 -34.84
C SER A 110 -15.09 -7.88 -35.49
N ASN A 111 -16.30 -7.37 -35.26
CA ASN A 111 -17.56 -7.90 -35.80
C ASN A 111 -18.14 -7.04 -36.93
N ASP A 112 -17.43 -5.98 -37.34
CA ASP A 112 -17.69 -5.15 -38.53
C ASP A 112 -16.64 -5.47 -39.60
#